data_AF-R7W8Q8-F1
#
_entry.id   AF-R7W8Q8-F1
#
_cell.length_a   1.000
_cell.length_b   1.000
_cell.length_c   1.000
_cell.angle_alpha   90.00
_cell.angle_beta   90.00
_cell.angle_gamma   90.00
#
_symmetry.space_group_name_H-M   'P 1'
#
loop_
_entity.id
_entity.type
_entity.pdbx_description
1 polymer ?
#
loop_
_entity_poly.entity_id
_entity_poly.type
_entity_poly.pdbx_seq_one_letter_code
_entity_poly.pdbx_strand_id
1 'polypeptide(L)'
;MLYGRTPFRGKNRKKTFYNILHKDLTFPSSIPVSLEAKQLIHGLLQRDPSSRIGSNTGANDIKEHPFFEDIYWPLIRCMSPPELDVPLKLIGKESQPKVKPEEGLFARRPCGRNGCS
;
A
#
# COMPACT_ATOMS: atom_id res chain seq x y z
N MET A 1 6.33 1.85 9.17
CA MET A 1 6.87 2.04 7.79
C MET A 1 8.00 3.04 7.84
N LEU A 2 9.12 2.80 7.15
CA LEU A 2 10.39 3.52 7.35
C LEU A 2 10.40 4.98 6.88
N TYR A 3 9.83 5.29 5.70
CA TYR A 3 9.94 6.63 5.09
C TYR A 3 8.61 7.40 5.01
N GLY A 4 7.49 6.81 5.46
CA GLY A 4 6.16 7.44 5.41
C GLY A 4 5.58 7.74 4.01
N ARG A 5 6.33 7.48 2.94
CA ARG A 5 5.91 7.66 1.54
C ARG A 5 6.49 6.57 0.64
N THR A 6 5.85 6.33 -0.50
CA THR A 6 6.36 5.37 -1.48
C THR A 6 7.58 5.93 -2.24
N PRO A 7 8.57 5.10 -2.61
CA PRO A 7 9.80 5.57 -3.27
C PRO A 7 9.58 6.25 -4.64
N PHE A 8 8.56 5.81 -5.39
CA PHE A 8 8.29 6.25 -6.76
C PHE A 8 7.18 7.31 -6.87
N ARG A 9 6.69 7.86 -5.74
CA ARG A 9 5.65 8.90 -5.70
C ARG A 9 5.98 10.05 -6.66
N GLY A 10 5.11 10.29 -7.64
CA GLY A 10 5.16 11.46 -8.53
C GLY A 10 4.08 12.49 -8.18
N LYS A 11 4.16 13.69 -8.79
CA LYS A 11 3.16 14.77 -8.63
C LYS A 11 1.74 14.32 -8.98
N ASN A 12 1.61 13.44 -9.97
CA ASN A 12 0.34 12.87 -10.42
C ASN A 12 0.49 11.36 -10.70
N ARG A 13 -0.63 10.68 -11.01
CA ARG A 13 -0.67 9.23 -11.25
C ARG A 13 0.22 8.82 -12.43
N LYS A 14 0.16 9.55 -13.55
CA LYS A 14 0.99 9.29 -14.75
C LYS A 14 2.48 9.33 -14.41
N LYS A 15 2.93 10.35 -13.67
CA LYS A 15 4.34 10.47 -13.25
C LYS A 15 4.73 9.36 -12.27
N THR A 16 3.81 8.92 -11.41
CA THR A 16 4.07 7.80 -10.49
C THR A 16 4.34 6.50 -11.26
N PHE A 17 3.52 6.17 -12.26
CA PHE A 17 3.78 5.00 -13.11
C PHE A 17 5.09 5.11 -13.89
N TYR A 18 5.35 6.28 -14.48
CA TYR A 18 6.63 6.53 -15.15
C TYR A 18 7.82 6.31 -14.20
N ASN A 19 7.72 6.79 -12.96
CA ASN A 19 8.78 6.60 -11.97
C ASN A 19 8.97 5.13 -11.58
N ILE A 20 7.89 4.35 -11.45
CA ILE A 20 7.99 2.91 -11.16
C ILE A 20 8.82 2.19 -12.24
N LEU A 21 8.62 2.57 -13.51
CA LEU A 21 9.31 1.95 -14.64
C LEU A 21 10.77 2.43 -14.78
N HIS A 22 11.04 3.72 -14.58
CA HIS A 22 12.30 4.32 -15.03
C HIS A 22 13.14 4.99 -13.95
N LYS A 23 12.55 5.36 -12.80
CA LYS A 23 13.28 6.10 -11.75
C LYS A 23 13.99 5.14 -10.82
N ASP A 24 15.27 5.35 -10.55
CA ASP A 24 16.02 4.52 -9.63
C ASP A 24 15.58 4.70 -8.17
N LEU A 25 15.70 3.62 -7.42
CA LEU A 25 15.41 3.60 -6.00
C LEU A 25 16.45 4.45 -5.27
N THR A 26 15.97 5.42 -4.49
CA THR A 26 16.82 6.37 -3.76
C THR A 26 16.34 6.47 -2.32
N PHE A 27 17.28 6.53 -1.39
CA PHE A 27 17.02 6.62 0.04
C PHE A 27 17.45 8.00 0.55
N PRO A 28 16.53 8.82 1.08
CA PRO A 28 16.89 10.11 1.67
C PRO A 28 17.80 9.94 2.89
N SER A 29 18.89 10.69 2.97
CA SER A 29 19.78 10.70 4.14
C SER A 29 19.17 11.34 5.40
N SER A 30 18.02 12.02 5.25
CA SER A 30 17.33 12.69 6.35
C SER A 30 16.69 11.74 7.36
N ILE A 31 16.49 10.48 7.00
CA ILE A 31 15.87 9.47 7.87
C ILE A 31 16.89 8.35 8.06
N PRO A 32 17.39 8.12 9.29
CA PRO A 32 18.32 7.03 9.56
C PRO A 32 17.57 5.70 9.42
N VAL A 33 18.10 4.83 8.56
CA VAL A 33 17.58 3.48 8.30
C VAL A 33 18.78 2.57 8.17
N SER A 34 18.69 1.39 8.78
CA SER A 34 19.76 0.39 8.78
C SER A 34 20.13 -0.06 7.35
N LEU A 35 21.35 -0.57 7.18
CA LEU A 35 21.83 -1.00 5.88
C LEU A 35 21.02 -2.19 5.37
N GLU A 36 20.72 -3.13 6.26
CA GLU A 36 19.99 -4.37 6.00
C GLU A 36 18.58 -4.03 5.51
N ALA A 37 17.93 -3.02 6.10
CA ALA A 37 16.63 -2.55 5.64
C ALA A 37 16.70 -1.97 4.22
N LYS A 38 17.74 -1.18 3.91
CA LYS A 38 17.93 -0.62 2.56
C LYS A 38 18.20 -1.72 1.53
N GLN A 39 19.03 -2.70 1.87
CA GLN A 39 19.33 -3.87 1.03
C GLN A 39 18.06 -4.68 0.74
N LEU A 40 17.26 -4.96 1.76
CA LEU A 40 15.98 -5.66 1.61
C LEU A 40 15.04 -4.91 0.65
N ILE A 41 14.86 -3.59 0.85
CA ILE A 41 13.99 -2.77 -0.02
C ILE A 41 14.52 -2.78 -1.46
N HIS A 42 15.84 -2.73 -1.65
CA HIS A 42 16.45 -2.80 -2.97
C HIS A 42 16.18 -4.15 -3.66
N GLY A 43 16.32 -5.27 -2.93
CA GLY A 43 16.01 -6.60 -3.45
C GLY A 43 14.53 -6.80 -3.79
N LEU A 44 13.62 -6.26 -2.98
CA LEU A 44 12.17 -6.34 -3.20
C LEU A 44 11.69 -5.48 -4.37
N LEU A 45 12.25 -4.29 -4.53
CA LEU A 45 11.88 -3.34 -5.58
C LEU A 45 12.74 -3.47 -6.84
N GLN A 46 13.32 -4.65 -7.06
CA GLN A 46 14.07 -4.93 -8.28
C GLN A 46 13.15 -4.92 -9.50
N ARG A 47 13.58 -4.23 -10.56
CA ARG A 47 12.78 -4.08 -11.79
C ARG A 47 12.65 -5.38 -12.54
N ASP A 48 13.77 -6.07 -12.71
CA ASP A 48 13.79 -7.41 -13.28
C ASP A 48 13.13 -8.38 -12.29
N PRO A 49 12.03 -9.06 -12.67
CA PRO A 49 11.39 -10.05 -11.81
C PRO A 49 12.32 -11.22 -11.48
N SER A 50 13.18 -11.66 -12.40
CA SER A 50 14.05 -12.82 -12.17
C SER A 50 15.12 -12.54 -11.10
N SER A 51 15.61 -11.31 -11.03
CA SER A 51 16.58 -10.86 -10.02
C SER A 51 15.93 -10.37 -8.71
N ARG A 52 14.59 -10.40 -8.60
CA ARG A 52 13.88 -9.95 -7.39
C ARG A 52 13.99 -10.99 -6.28
N ILE A 53 14.24 -10.52 -5.06
CA ILE A 53 14.25 -11.41 -3.89
C ILE A 53 12.90 -12.14 -3.75
N GLY A 54 12.96 -13.46 -3.54
CA GLY A 54 11.79 -14.32 -3.47
C GLY A 54 11.26 -14.82 -4.81
N SER A 55 11.93 -14.52 -5.92
CA SER A 55 11.59 -15.13 -7.22
C SER A 55 12.09 -16.56 -7.37
N ASN A 56 13.14 -16.96 -6.64
CA ASN A 56 13.73 -18.31 -6.74
C ASN A 56 13.18 -19.26 -5.68
N THR A 57 13.36 -18.95 -4.39
CA THR A 57 12.94 -19.81 -3.27
C THR A 57 11.72 -19.25 -2.52
N GLY A 58 11.05 -18.25 -3.11
CA GLY A 58 9.81 -17.70 -2.57
C GLY A 58 10.04 -16.90 -1.29
N ALA A 59 9.17 -17.08 -0.30
CA ALA A 59 9.28 -16.34 0.96
C ALA A 59 10.54 -16.68 1.77
N ASN A 60 11.24 -17.78 1.46
CA ASN A 60 12.44 -18.18 2.21
C ASN A 60 13.56 -17.13 2.11
N ASP A 61 13.81 -16.63 0.90
CA ASP A 61 14.83 -15.59 0.64
C ASP A 61 14.61 -14.34 1.50
N ILE A 62 13.34 -14.00 1.72
CA ILE A 62 12.96 -12.84 2.53
C ILE A 62 13.19 -13.14 4.01
N LYS A 63 12.81 -14.34 4.48
CA LYS A 63 12.92 -14.73 5.89
C LYS A 63 14.36 -14.85 6.37
N GLU A 64 15.26 -15.30 5.51
CA GLU A 64 16.69 -15.47 5.79
C GLU A 64 17.50 -14.17 5.64
N HIS A 65 16.89 -13.10 5.16
CA HIS A 65 17.57 -11.82 5.01
C HIS A 65 18.00 -11.26 6.37
N PRO A 66 19.21 -10.67 6.52
CA PRO A 66 19.72 -10.14 7.80
C PRO A 66 18.78 -9.17 8.52
N PHE A 67 17.98 -8.40 7.76
CA PHE A 67 16.94 -7.53 8.31
C PHE A 67 15.93 -8.26 9.24
N PHE A 68 15.74 -9.57 9.06
CA PHE A 68 14.82 -10.39 9.85
C PHE A 68 15.55 -11.45 10.70
N GLU A 69 16.86 -11.30 10.94
CA GLU A 69 17.65 -12.29 11.68
C GLU A 69 17.12 -12.56 13.11
N ASP A 70 16.58 -11.53 13.76
CA ASP A 70 16.01 -11.61 15.11
C ASP A 70 14.60 -12.20 15.16
N ILE A 71 14.02 -12.60 14.01
CA ILE A 71 12.66 -13.13 13.95
C ILE A 71 12.67 -14.64 13.92
N TYR A 72 12.12 -15.25 14.98
CA TYR A 72 11.80 -16.67 14.99
C TYR A 72 10.45 -16.94 14.32
N TRP A 73 10.47 -17.09 13.00
CA TRP A 73 9.28 -17.26 12.16
C TRP A 73 8.28 -18.33 12.62
N PRO A 74 8.68 -19.51 13.14
CA PRO A 74 7.73 -20.50 13.63
C PRO A 74 6.89 -20.05 14.84
N LEU A 75 7.41 -19.14 15.67
CA LEU A 75 6.72 -18.65 16.87
C LEU A 75 6.11 -17.26 16.69
N ILE A 76 6.17 -16.65 15.50
CA ILE A 76 5.73 -15.27 15.27
C ILE A 76 4.29 -15.00 15.77
N ARG A 77 3.42 -16.01 15.73
CA ARG A 77 2.02 -15.93 16.21
C ARG A 77 1.88 -15.97 17.73
N CYS A 78 2.90 -16.45 18.43
CA CYS A 78 2.95 -16.60 19.88
C CYS A 78 3.88 -15.58 20.54
N MET A 79 4.60 -14.77 19.75
CA MET A 79 5.45 -13.70 20.27
C MET A 79 4.59 -12.57 20.83
N SER A 80 5.06 -11.93 21.90
CA SER A 80 4.45 -10.70 22.39
C SER A 80 4.55 -9.62 21.31
N PRO A 81 3.45 -8.93 20.96
CA PRO A 81 3.51 -7.85 19.99
C PRO A 81 4.38 -6.70 20.53
N PRO A 82 5.11 -6.00 19.66
CA PRO A 82 5.88 -4.82 20.06
C PRO A 82 4.94 -3.72 20.56
N GLU A 83 5.45 -2.91 21.47
CA GLU A 83 4.74 -1.71 21.93
C GLU A 83 4.57 -0.71 20.79
N LEU A 84 3.49 0.05 20.84
CA LEU A 84 3.18 1.05 19.83
C LEU A 84 3.75 2.40 20.25
N ASP A 85 4.51 3.03 19.35
CA ASP A 85 5.04 4.38 19.55
C ASP A 85 3.92 5.44 19.70
N VAL A 86 2.71 5.12 19.23
CA VAL A 86 1.55 6.03 19.25
C VAL A 86 0.37 5.38 19.98
N PRO A 87 -0.33 6.12 20.88
CA PRO A 87 -1.50 5.59 21.56
C PRO A 87 -2.62 5.19 20.58
N LEU A 88 -3.17 3.98 20.77
CA LEU A 88 -4.32 3.52 20.00
C LEU A 88 -5.57 4.30 20.39
N LYS A 89 -6.15 5.03 19.42
CA LYS A 89 -7.53 5.51 19.52
C LYS A 89 -8.42 4.53 18.77
N LEU A 90 -9.11 3.67 19.51
CA LEU A 90 -10.10 2.77 18.94
C LEU A 90 -11.25 3.62 18.40
N ILE A 91 -11.42 3.64 17.07
CA ILE A 91 -12.61 4.20 16.45
C ILE A 91 -13.75 3.27 16.83
N GLY A 92 -14.64 3.73 17.73
CA GLY A 92 -15.80 2.98 18.16
C GLY A 92 -16.65 2.56 16.96
N LYS A 93 -17.26 1.37 17.04
CA LYS A 93 -18.17 0.84 16.01
C LYS A 93 -19.20 1.92 15.63
N GLU A 94 -19.15 2.42 14.41
CA GLU A 94 -20.25 3.21 13.86
C GLU A 94 -21.50 2.33 13.81
N SER A 95 -22.55 2.76 14.51
CA SER A 95 -23.89 2.21 14.39
C SER A 95 -24.41 2.45 12.97
N GLN A 96 -24.85 1.37 12.32
CA GLN A 96 -25.53 1.26 11.01
C GLN A 96 -26.02 2.58 10.37
N PRO A 97 -25.64 2.88 9.11
CA PRO A 97 -26.24 4.00 8.38
C PRO A 97 -27.73 3.72 8.10
N LYS A 98 -28.60 4.67 8.46
CA LYS A 98 -30.02 4.67 8.09
C LYS A 98 -30.15 4.68 6.58
N VAL A 99 -30.66 3.59 6.00
CA VAL A 99 -31.07 3.52 4.59
C VAL A 99 -32.20 4.53 4.37
N LYS A 100 -32.00 5.49 3.46
CA LYS A 100 -33.07 6.35 2.94
C LYS A 100 -33.61 5.72 1.66
N PRO A 101 -34.93 5.67 1.44
CA PRO A 101 -35.50 5.07 0.23
C PRO A 101 -35.10 5.90 -1.00
N GLU A 102 -34.67 5.21 -2.04
CA GLU A 102 -34.34 5.76 -3.34
C GLU A 102 -35.63 6.09 -4.13
N GLU A 103 -35.95 7.37 -4.28
CA GLU A 103 -36.95 7.79 -5.26
C GLU A 103 -36.34 7.67 -6.65
N GLY A 104 -36.88 6.73 -7.43
CA GLY A 104 -36.48 6.44 -8.80
C GLY A 104 -36.71 7.64 -9.72
N LEU A 105 -35.64 8.37 -10.02
CA LEU A 105 -35.64 9.37 -11.08
C LEU A 105 -35.17 8.73 -12.40
N PHE A 106 -36.00 7.86 -12.97
CA PHE A 106 -35.87 7.44 -14.36
C PHE A 106 -37.08 7.94 -15.16
N ALA A 107 -37.05 9.22 -15.54
CA ALA A 107 -37.81 9.69 -16.68
C ALA A 107 -37.04 10.84 -17.36
N ARG A 108 -36.74 10.59 -18.64
CA ARG A 108 -35.98 11.44 -19.54
C ARG A 108 -36.76 12.73 -19.85
N ARG A 109 -36.01 13.80 -20.13
CA ARG A 109 -36.46 15.19 -20.37
C ARG A 109 -37.54 15.34 -21.46
N PRO A 110 -38.33 16.42 -21.44
CA PRO A 110 -39.49 16.63 -22.29
C PRO A 110 -39.12 17.28 -23.65
N CYS A 111 -39.75 16.79 -24.72
CA CYS A 111 -39.97 17.43 -26.03
C CYS A 111 -41.29 16.82 -26.54
N GLY A 112 -42.32 17.50 -27.04
CA GLY A 112 -42.66 18.90 -27.24
C GLY A 112 -44.18 18.98 -27.56
N ARG A 113 -44.75 20.17 -27.47
CA ARG A 113 -46.18 20.46 -27.77
C ARG A 113 -46.54 20.16 -29.23
N ASN A 114 -47.86 20.05 -29.43
CA ASN A 114 -48.70 20.16 -30.64
C ASN A 114 -49.32 18.79 -30.98
N GLY A 115 -50.63 18.57 -31.00
CA GLY A 115 -51.81 19.43 -30.87
C GLY A 115 -53.02 18.55 -31.22
N CYS A 116 -54.15 18.78 -30.57
CA CYS A 116 -55.43 18.14 -30.90
C CYS A 116 -55.84 18.42 -32.35
N SER A 117 -56.31 17.38 -33.05
CA SER A 117 -57.61 17.34 -33.75
C SER A 117 -57.90 15.92 -34.21
#